data_AF-A0A853AV49-F1
#
_entry.id   AF-A0A853AV49-F1
#
_cell.length_a   1.000
_cell.length_b   1.000
_cell.length_c   1.000
_cell.angle_alpha   90.00
_cell.angle_beta   90.00
_cell.angle_gamma   90.00
#
_symmetry.space_group_name_H-M   'P 1'
#
loop_
_entity.id
_entity.type
_entity.pdbx_description
1 polymer ?
#
loop_
_entity_poly.entity_id
_entity_poly.type
_entity_poly.pdbx_seq_one_letter_code
_entity_poly.pdbx_strand_id
1 'polypeptide(L)' 'MAAMKPRTGDGPLEVTKEGRGIVMRVPLEGGGRLVVEMSVEEAKNLGDALESATG' A
#
# COMPACT_ATOMS: atom_id res chain seq x y z
N MET A 1 -15.90 -27.26 10.44
CA MET A 1 -15.15 -26.54 9.39
C MET A 1 -15.03 -25.10 9.85
N ALA A 2 -13.83 -24.63 10.24
CA ALA A 2 -13.68 -23.25 10.70
C ALA A 2 -13.74 -22.34 9.46
N ALA A 3 -14.79 -21.51 9.36
CA ALA A 3 -14.79 -20.41 8.42
C ALA A 3 -13.73 -19.41 8.89
N MET A 4 -12.50 -19.54 8.38
CA MET A 4 -11.51 -18.49 8.56
C MET A 4 -12.09 -17.24 7.91
N LYS A 5 -12.23 -16.14 8.68
CA LYS A 5 -12.58 -14.83 8.11
C LYS A 5 -11.67 -14.59 6.90
N PRO A 6 -12.19 -14.07 5.78
CA PRO A 6 -11.34 -13.67 4.66
C PRO A 6 -10.23 -12.79 5.22
N ARG A 7 -8.98 -13.22 5.08
CA ARG A 7 -7.84 -12.43 5.55
C ARG A 7 -7.83 -11.18 4.67
N THR A 8 -8.15 -10.03 5.23
CA THR A 8 -8.20 -8.73 4.53
C THR A 8 -6.83 -8.22 4.07
N GLY A 9 -5.81 -9.08 4.03
CA GLY A 9 -4.41 -8.76 3.74
C GLY A 9 -3.75 -9.60 2.63
N ASP A 10 -4.46 -10.49 1.93
CA ASP A 10 -3.87 -11.34 0.86
C ASP A 10 -3.89 -10.69 -0.54
N GLY A 11 -4.22 -9.40 -0.64
CA GLY A 11 -4.26 -8.68 -1.92
C GLY A 11 -2.93 -8.00 -2.26
N PRO A 12 -2.67 -7.67 -3.54
CA PRO A 12 -1.45 -6.98 -3.93
C PRO A 12 -1.29 -5.62 -3.24
N LEU A 13 -0.11 -5.02 -3.37
CA LEU A 13 0.10 -3.61 -3.04
C LEU A 13 -0.84 -2.76 -3.90
N GLU A 14 -1.58 -1.85 -3.26
CA GLU A 14 -2.52 -0.95 -3.94
C GLU A 14 -2.09 0.50 -3.71
N VAL A 15 -2.14 1.33 -4.76
CA VAL A 15 -1.91 2.78 -4.67
C VAL A 15 -3.04 3.49 -5.40
N THR A 16 -3.77 4.37 -4.70
CA THR A 16 -4.92 5.10 -5.26
C THR A 16 -4.86 6.57 -4.88
N LYS A 17 -5.33 7.45 -5.78
CA LYS A 17 -5.53 8.86 -5.45
C LYS A 17 -6.89 9.04 -4.80
N GLU A 18 -6.92 9.50 -3.55
CA GLU A 18 -8.15 9.76 -2.81
C GLU A 18 -8.21 11.25 -2.43
N GLY A 19 -9.19 11.96 -3.00
CA GLY A 19 -9.29 13.40 -2.84
C GLY A 19 -8.05 14.14 -3.35
N ARG A 20 -7.31 14.76 -2.42
CA ARG A 20 -6.08 15.53 -2.70
C ARG A 20 -4.80 14.75 -2.43
N GLY A 21 -4.88 13.58 -1.79
CA GLY A 21 -3.73 12.76 -1.38
C GLY A 21 -3.61 11.47 -2.19
N ILE A 22 -2.53 10.74 -1.91
CA ILE A 22 -2.26 9.40 -2.39
C ILE A 22 -2.36 8.45 -1.19
N VAL A 23 -3.12 7.37 -1.35
CA VAL A 23 -3.29 6.32 -0.35
C VAL A 23 -2.64 5.05 -0.87
N MET A 24 -1.66 4.55 -0.13
CA MET A 24 -0.98 3.27 -0.40
C MET A 24 -1.39 2.24 0.64
N ARG A 25 -1.73 1.02 0.20
CA ARG A 25 -2.14 -0.10 1.05
C ARG A 25 -1.20 -1.28 0.80
N VAL A 26 -0.40 -1.63 1.82
CA VAL A 26 0.58 -2.71 1.75
C VAL A 26 0.09 -3.93 2.54
N PRO A 27 -0.02 -5.11 1.92
CA PRO A 27 -0.35 -6.34 2.64
C PRO A 27 0.75 -6.73 3.63
N LEU A 28 0.37 -7.21 4.82
CA LEU A 28 1.30 -7.62 5.87
C LEU A 28 1.25 -9.14 6.10
N GLU A 29 2.44 -9.75 6.28
CA GLU A 29 2.57 -11.15 6.69
C GLU A 29 2.03 -11.33 8.12
N GLY A 30 0.81 -11.83 8.25
CA GLY A 30 0.06 -11.89 9.52
C GLY A 30 -1.37 -11.39 9.42
N GLY A 31 -1.71 -10.77 8.30
CA GLY A 31 -3.06 -10.29 7.98
C GLY A 31 -3.22 -8.80 8.24
N GLY A 32 -4.20 -8.21 7.55
CA GLY A 32 -4.42 -6.77 7.54
C GLY A 32 -3.55 -6.05 6.52
N ARG A 33 -3.63 -4.72 6.53
CA ARG A 33 -2.93 -3.84 5.60
C ARG A 33 -2.39 -2.63 6.33
N LEU A 34 -1.14 -2.27 6.04
CA LEU A 34 -0.62 -0.96 6.39
C LEU A 34 -1.18 0.04 5.39
N VAL A 35 -1.86 1.08 5.88
CA VAL A 35 -2.38 2.18 5.06
C VAL A 35 -1.53 3.41 5.33
N VAL A 36 -0.98 3.99 4.26
CA VAL A 36 -0.19 5.21 4.31
C VAL A 36 -0.87 6.24 3.43
N GLU A 37 -1.16 7.42 3.98
CA GLU A 37 -1.62 8.58 3.23
C GLU A 37 -0.46 9.57 3.10
N MET A 38 -0.27 10.10 1.90
CA MET A 38 0.80 11.04 1.60
C MET A 38 0.37 12.05 0.54
N SER A 39 1.08 13.17 0.48
CA SER A 39 0.92 14.15 -0.58
C SER A 39 1.40 13.62 -1.93
N VAL A 40 1.03 14.34 -3.01
CA VAL A 40 1.51 14.03 -4.36
C VAL A 40 3.04 14.14 -4.47
N GLU A 41 3.65 15.06 -3.73
CA GLU A 41 5.09 15.28 -3.75
C GLU A 41 5.84 14.13 -3.05
N GLU A 42 5.39 13.73 -1.87
CA GLU A 42 5.95 12.59 -1.15
C GLU A 42 5.83 11.28 -1.95
N ALA A 43 4.71 11.08 -2.65
CA ALA A 43 4.53 9.92 -3.52
C ALA A 43 5.51 9.90 -4.70
N LYS A 44 5.83 11.05 -5.28
CA LYS A 44 6.85 11.16 -6.35
C LYS A 44 8.24 10.83 -5.81
N ASN A 45 8.61 11.42 -4.67
CA ASN A 45 9.89 11.17 -4.02
C ASN A 45 10.05 9.68 -3.66
N LEU A 46 8.97 9.02 -3.22
CA LEU A 46 8.96 7.58 -3.00
C LEU A 46 9.16 6.80 -4.30
N GLY A 47 8.51 7.21 -5.39
CA GLY A 47 8.71 6.61 -6.72
C GLY A 47 10.17 6.67 -7.17
N ASP A 48 10.80 7.84 -7.08
CA ASP A 48 12.20 8.04 -7.46
C ASP A 48 13.15 7.18 -6.59
N ALA A 49 12.88 7.10 -5.29
CA ALA A 49 13.66 6.27 -4.37
C ALA A 49 13.51 4.77 -4.67
N LEU A 50 12.32 4.33 -5.06
CA LEU A 50 12.06 2.95 -5.46
C LEU A 50 12.73 2.61 -6.79
N GLU A 51 12.61 3.47 -7.81
CA GLU A 51 13.27 3.29 -9.11
C GLU A 51 14.79 3.16 -8.93
N SER A 52 15.39 4.07 -8.16
CA SER A 52 16.81 4.03 -7.78
C SER A 52 17.21 2.74 -7.07
N ALA A 53 16.33 2.17 -6.24
CA ALA A 53 16.59 0.92 -5.55
C ALA A 53 16.42 -0.32 -6.43
N THR A 54 15.56 -0.26 -7.47
CA THR A 54 15.26 -1.40 -8.34
C THR A 54 16.16 -1.51 -9.57
N GLY A 55 16.79 -0.42 -10.01
CA GLY A 55 17.75 -0.41 -11.14
C GLY A 55 17.10 -0.23 -12.50
#